data_AF-A0A1B3WT05-F1
#
_entry.id   AF-A0A1B3WT05-F1
#
_cell.length_a   1.000
_cell.length_b   1.000
_cell.length_c   1.000
_cell.angle_alpha   90.00
_cell.angle_beta   90.00
_cell.angle_gamma   90.00
#
_symmetry.space_group_name_H-M   'P 1'
#
loop_
_entity.id
_entity.type
_entity.pdbx_description
1 polymer ?
#
loop_
_entity_poly.entity_id
_entity_poly.type
_entity_poly.pdbx_seq_one_letter_code
_entity_poly.pdbx_strand_id
1 'polypeptide(L)' 'MKITKSVSKNSLTYYLSKSVRINGKSTTITIERIGGAEEVRQRAGEMDSELWLKRYVRERTAQEKAENVESILRNLLTN' A
#
# COMPACT_ATOMS: atom_id res chain seq x y z
N MET A 1 -0.35 -5.76 2.96
CA MET A 1 0.06 -5.27 1.62
C MET A 1 1.58 -5.33 1.50
N LYS A 2 2.18 -5.00 0.34
CA LYS A 2 3.64 -4.95 0.14
C LYS A 2 4.06 -3.77 -0.73
N ILE A 3 5.31 -3.34 -0.58
CA ILE A 3 5.96 -2.43 -1.54
C ILE A 3 6.42 -3.22 -2.75
N THR A 4 6.07 -2.74 -3.93
CA THR A 4 6.64 -3.19 -5.21
C THR A 4 7.42 -2.04 -5.82
N LYS A 5 8.64 -2.31 -6.29
CA LYS A 5 9.45 -1.32 -7.01
C LYS A 5 9.49 -1.64 -8.50
N SER A 6 9.24 -0.64 -9.33
CA SER A 6 9.52 -0.69 -10.77
C SER A 6 10.81 0.06 -11.01
N VAL A 7 11.80 -0.63 -11.59
CA VAL A 7 13.13 -0.09 -11.86
C VAL A 7 13.32 -0.05 -13.36
N SER A 8 13.71 1.12 -13.86
CA SER A 8 14.14 1.36 -15.22
C SER A 8 15.49 2.06 -15.19
N LYS A 9 16.14 2.18 -16.36
CA LYS A 9 17.49 2.76 -16.48
C LYS A 9 17.64 4.13 -15.78
N ASN A 10 16.58 4.95 -15.82
CA ASN A 10 16.61 6.33 -15.33
C ASN A 10 15.54 6.62 -14.26
N SER A 11 14.77 5.63 -13.83
CA SER A 11 13.64 5.86 -12.91
C SER A 11 13.38 4.66 -12.01
N LEU A 12 13.11 4.98 -10.75
CA LEU A 12 12.69 4.06 -9.71
C LEU A 12 11.36 4.56 -9.15
N THR A 13 10.30 3.77 -9.29
CA THR A 13 8.96 4.08 -8.77
C THR A 13 8.50 3.01 -7.79
N TYR A 14 7.97 3.45 -6.65
CA TYR A 14 7.42 2.59 -5.60
C TYR A 14 5.89 2.55 -5.70
N TYR A 15 5.34 1.36 -5.50
CA TYR A 15 3.92 1.07 -5.53
C TYR A 15 3.51 0.31 -4.27
N LEU A 16 2.31 0.58 -3.79
CA LEU A 16 1.64 -0.24 -2.79
C LEU A 16 0.81 -1.31 -3.54
N SER A 17 1.15 -2.56 -3.33
CA SER A 17 0.46 -3.68 -3.97
C SER A 17 -0.16 -4.62 -2.94
N LYS A 18 -1.28 -5.25 -3.30
CA LYS A 18 -1.98 -6.23 -2.48
C LYS A 18 -2.21 -7.50 -3.30
N SER A 19 -1.99 -8.64 -2.66
CA SER A 19 -2.39 -9.92 -3.24
C SER A 19 -3.83 -10.22 -2.83
N VAL A 20 -4.67 -10.46 -3.82
CA VAL A 20 -6.08 -10.79 -3.67
C VAL A 20 -6.36 -12.13 -4.35
N ARG A 21 -7.31 -12.90 -3.81
CA ARG A 21 -7.78 -14.12 -4.47
C ARG A 21 -9.04 -13.79 -5.26
N ILE A 22 -8.98 -13.99 -6.57
CA ILE A 22 -10.11 -13.81 -7.49
C ILE A 22 -10.28 -15.14 -8.22
N ASN A 23 -11.47 -15.73 -8.14
CA ASN A 23 -11.81 -17.00 -8.81
C ASN A 23 -10.79 -18.13 -8.53
N GLY A 24 -10.40 -18.29 -7.26
CA GLY A 24 -9.44 -19.32 -6.82
C GLY A 24 -7.97 -19.04 -7.18
N LYS A 25 -7.68 -18.01 -7.98
CA LYS A 25 -6.31 -17.62 -8.35
C LYS A 25 -5.84 -16.44 -7.50
N SER A 26 -4.57 -16.46 -7.11
CA SER A 26 -3.93 -15.34 -6.43
C SER A 26 -3.40 -14.35 -7.48
N THR A 27 -3.89 -13.12 -7.43
CA THR A 27 -3.47 -12.03 -8.31
C THR A 27 -2.94 -10.89 -7.46
N THR A 28 -1.85 -10.26 -7.90
CA THR A 28 -1.36 -9.03 -7.26
C THR A 28 -1.93 -7.83 -8.01
N ILE A 29 -2.64 -6.97 -7.28
CA ILE A 29 -3.15 -5.71 -7.78
C ILE A 29 -2.35 -4.55 -7.18
N THR A 30 -2.15 -3.50 -7.95
CA THR A 30 -1.61 -2.24 -7.46
C THR A 30 -2.73 -1.43 -6.86
N ILE A 31 -2.58 -1.08 -5.58
CA ILE A 31 -3.55 -0.26 -4.84
C ILE A 31 -3.26 1.22 -5.08
N GLU A 32 -1.97 1.60 -5.06
CA GLU A 32 -1.58 3.00 -5.09
C GLU A 32 -0.15 3.18 -5.63
N ARG A 33 0.10 4.27 -6.36
CA ARG A 33 1.47 4.73 -6.69
C ARG A 33 1.97 5.61 -5.54
N ILE A 34 3.05 5.19 -4.88
CA ILE A 34 3.62 5.93 -3.76
C ILE A 34 4.44 7.12 -4.27
N GLY A 35 5.32 6.88 -5.24
CA GLY A 35 6.18 7.93 -5.79
C GLY A 35 7.50 7.40 -6.35
N GLY A 36 8.25 8.28 -7.00
CA GLY A 36 9.64 8.05 -7.36
C GLY A 36 10.59 8.07 -6.15
N ALA A 37 11.85 7.70 -6.35
CA ALA A 37 12.86 7.76 -5.30
C ALA A 37 12.97 9.14 -4.62
N GLU A 38 12.97 10.21 -5.42
CA GLU A 38 13.06 11.58 -4.91
C GLU A 38 11.78 12.02 -4.18
N GLU A 39 10.61 11.68 -4.72
CA GLU A 39 9.32 11.95 -4.07
C GLU A 39 9.23 11.25 -2.71
N VAL A 40 9.67 9.98 -2.64
CA VAL A 40 9.70 9.21 -1.39
C VAL A 40 10.69 9.82 -0.40
N ARG A 41 11.86 10.27 -0.87
CA ARG A 41 12.85 10.92 -0.01
C ARG A 41 12.31 12.23 0.57
N GLN A 42 11.63 13.05 -0.23
CA GLN A 42 10.99 14.29 0.24
C GLN A 42 9.90 14.01 1.28
N ARG A 43 9.11 12.94 1.10
CA ARG A 43 8.08 12.53 2.07
C ARG A 43 8.67 11.93 3.35
N ALA A 44 9.80 11.22 3.24
CA ALA A 44 10.49 10.63 4.37
C ALA A 44 11.20 11.70 5.23
N GLY A 45 11.57 12.83 4.63
CA GLY A 45 12.24 13.93 5.33
C GLY A 45 13.62 13.50 5.83
N GLU A 46 13.80 13.55 7.15
CA GLU A 46 15.04 13.10 7.82
C GLU A 46 15.08 11.57 8.05
N MET A 47 13.96 10.88 7.83
CA MET A 47 13.88 9.43 7.98
C MET A 47 14.45 8.71 6.77
N ASP A 48 15.04 7.54 6.99
CA ASP A 48 15.39 6.63 5.91
C ASP A 48 14.16 6.26 5.05
N SER A 49 14.31 6.37 3.73
CA SER A 49 13.24 6.13 2.76
C SER A 49 12.67 4.71 2.84
N GLU A 50 13.50 3.69 3.10
CA GLU A 50 13.01 2.31 3.22
C GLU A 50 12.22 2.11 4.51
N LEU A 51 12.68 2.72 5.62
CA LEU A 51 11.97 2.71 6.88
C LEU A 51 10.61 3.42 6.76
N TRP A 52 10.57 4.59 6.11
CA TRP A 52 9.34 5.33 5.85
C TRP A 52 8.36 4.49 5.02
N LEU A 53 8.83 3.86 3.94
CA LEU A 53 8.00 2.97 3.11
C LEU A 53 7.41 1.81 3.93
N LYS A 54 8.20 1.18 4.80
CA LYS A 54 7.72 0.10 5.68
C LYS A 54 6.64 0.58 6.66
N ARG A 55 6.81 1.77 7.23
CA ARG A 55 5.79 2.40 8.10
C ARG A 55 4.53 2.69 7.31
N TYR A 56 4.67 3.29 6.13
CA TYR A 56 3.56 3.60 5.25
C TYR A 56 2.72 2.36 4.91
N VAL A 57 3.34 1.23 4.55
CA VAL A 57 2.59 -0.02 4.28
C VAL A 57 1.87 -0.53 5.51
N ARG A 58 2.50 -0.45 6.68
CA ARG A 58 1.91 -0.91 7.94
C ARG A 58 0.68 -0.09 8.29
N GLU A 59 0.79 1.23 8.21
CA GLU A 59 -0.31 2.17 8.46
C GLU A 59 -1.46 1.95 7.48
N ARG A 60 -1.19 1.89 6.17
CA ARG A 60 -2.21 1.62 5.15
C ARG A 60 -2.87 0.25 5.30
N THR A 61 -2.11 -0.78 5.71
CA THR A 61 -2.68 -2.12 5.98
C THR A 61 -3.59 -2.10 7.22
N ALA A 62 -3.21 -1.36 8.27
CA ALA A 62 -4.03 -1.23 9.48
C ALA A 62 -5.32 -0.45 9.20
N GLN A 63 -5.21 0.65 8.44
CA GLN A 63 -6.35 1.46 8.03
C GLN A 63 -7.35 0.64 7.22
N GLU A 64 -6.89 -0.08 6.18
CA GLU A 64 -7.78 -0.92 5.36
C GLU A 64 -8.49 -2.00 6.19
N LYS A 65 -7.81 -2.56 7.20
CA LYS A 65 -8.41 -3.54 8.10
C LYS A 65 -9.50 -2.92 8.97
N ALA A 66 -9.25 -1.72 9.50
CA ALA A 66 -10.23 -0.97 10.30
C ALA A 66 -11.45 -0.58 9.46
N GLU A 67 -11.24 -0.02 8.26
CA GLU A 67 -12.30 0.36 7.33
C GLU A 67 -13.16 -0.84 6.92
N ASN A 68 -12.54 -2.02 6.70
CA ASN A 68 -13.28 -3.24 6.40
C ASN A 68 -14.16 -3.69 7.58
N VAL A 69 -13.63 -3.66 8.80
CA VAL A 69 -14.42 -3.98 10.01
C VAL A 69 -15.57 -3.01 10.19
N GLU A 70 -15.33 -1.70 10.02
CA GLU A 70 -16.36 -0.67 10.13
C GLU A 70 -17.46 -0.84 9.07
N SER A 71 -17.08 -1.14 7.82
CA SER A 71 -18.03 -1.42 6.74
C SER A 71 -18.93 -2.63 7.05
N ILE A 72 -18.34 -3.70 7.60
CA ILE A 72 -19.09 -4.89 8.03
C ILE A 72 -20.05 -4.55 9.17
N LEU A 73 -19.60 -3.85 10.21
CA LEU A 73 -20.45 -3.45 11.33
C LEU A 73 -21.60 -2.56 10.88
N ARG A 74 -21.33 -1.59 10.00
CA ARG A 74 -22.37 -0.74 9.43
C ARG A 74 -23.41 -1.56 8.66
N ASN A 75 -22.98 -2.50 7.82
CA ASN A 75 -23.89 -3.35 7.06
C ASN A 75 -24.81 -4.18 7.98
N LEU A 76 -24.27 -4.73 9.08
CA LEU A 76 -25.02 -5.50 10.06
C LEU A 76 -26.03 -4.67 10.88
N LEU A 77 -25.77 -3.38 11.09
CA LEU A 77 -26.66 -2.49 11.84
C LEU A 77 -27.75 -1.84 10.98
N THR A 78 -27.66 -1.97 9.66
CA THR A 78 -28.62 -1.37 8.70
C THR A 78 -29.55 -2.41 8.04
N ASN A 79 -29.37 -3.70 8.35
CA ASN A 79 -30.31 -4.79 8.04
C ASN A 79 -31.16 -5.11 9.27
#